data_AF-X0GY29-F1
#
_entry.id   AF-X0GY29-F1
#
_cell.length_a   1.000
_cell.length_b   1.000
_cell.length_c   1.000
_cell.angle_alpha   90.00
_cell.angle_beta   90.00
_cell.angle_gamma   90.00
#
_symmetry.space_group_name_H-M   'P 1'
#
loop_
_entity.id
_entity.type
_entity.pdbx_description
1 polymer ?
#
loop_
_entity_poly.entity_id
_entity_poly.type
_entity_poly.pdbx_seq_one_letter_code
_entity_poly.pdbx_strand_id
1 'polypeptide(L)'
;MDLIDLSSSQVNLNGPSDWKQWISIIHKFATAQNVWEYIDPSNAEKPALSKPEEPTVQQIRPTASDLTDLTAEEFRRLEFLQTHRDQQKALSSIQQHIVKTIGNYYSTIADEHDIAKELALLKARVQPTDWAHEQEVLER
;
A
#
# COMPACT_ATOMS: atom_id res chain seq x y z
N MET A 1 1.14 14.98 13.63
CA MET A 1 2.01 14.13 12.79
C MET A 1 1.38 14.17 11.42
N ASP A 2 1.98 14.94 10.51
CA ASP A 2 1.42 15.12 9.17
C ASP A 2 1.43 13.78 8.45
N LEU A 3 0.24 13.31 8.07
CA LEU A 3 0.09 12.16 7.18
C LEU A 3 0.88 12.48 5.91
N ILE A 4 1.91 11.69 5.61
CA ILE A 4 2.62 11.76 4.34
C ILE A 4 1.56 11.50 3.27
N ASP A 5 1.09 12.55 2.61
CA ASP A 5 0.09 12.41 1.57
C ASP A 5 0.78 11.97 0.28
N LEU A 6 0.45 10.77 -0.19
CA LEU A 6 0.88 10.23 -1.48
C LEU A 6 0.46 11.13 -2.67
N SER A 7 -0.49 12.06 -2.48
CA SER A 7 -0.88 13.04 -3.49
C SER A 7 0.18 14.13 -3.73
N SER A 8 1.05 14.38 -2.76
CA SER A 8 2.02 15.50 -2.79
C SER A 8 3.30 15.19 -3.59
N SER A 9 3.61 13.91 -3.83
CA SER A 9 4.82 13.47 -4.53
C SER A 9 4.46 12.82 -5.87
N GLN A 10 4.26 13.65 -6.90
CA GLN A 10 3.93 13.21 -8.27
C GLN A 10 5.16 12.67 -9.00
N VAL A 11 5.58 11.45 -8.67
CA VAL A 11 6.44 10.67 -9.58
C VAL A 11 5.54 9.71 -10.33
N ASN A 12 5.58 9.77 -11.66
CA ASN A 12 4.89 8.81 -12.52
C ASN A 12 5.87 7.74 -12.99
N LEU A 13 5.42 6.49 -13.03
CA LEU A 13 6.16 5.36 -13.56
C LEU A 13 5.96 5.32 -15.08
N ASN A 14 6.83 6.02 -15.83
CA ASN A 14 6.80 6.05 -17.29
C ASN A 14 7.87 5.15 -17.92
N GLY A 15 8.91 4.80 -17.16
CA GLY A 15 9.97 3.91 -17.61
C GLY A 15 10.81 3.31 -16.48
N PRO A 16 11.79 2.45 -16.83
CA PRO A 16 12.73 1.83 -15.88
C PRO A 16 13.46 2.81 -14.97
N SER A 17 13.80 4.00 -15.48
CA SER A 17 14.48 5.06 -14.72
C SER A 17 13.67 5.57 -13.53
N ASP A 18 12.34 5.54 -13.63
CA ASP A 18 11.44 6.09 -12.60
C ASP A 18 11.21 5.11 -11.45
N TRP A 19 11.44 3.81 -11.70
CA TRP A 19 11.12 2.72 -10.78
C TRP A 19 11.65 2.96 -9.37
N LYS A 20 12.95 3.26 -9.25
CA LYS A 20 13.61 3.38 -7.94
C LYS A 20 13.01 4.50 -7.10
N GLN A 21 12.70 5.64 -7.71
CA GLN A 21 12.12 6.78 -7.00
C GLN A 21 10.65 6.54 -6.69
N TRP A 22 9.90 6.01 -7.66
CA TRP A 22 8.48 5.69 -7.53
C TRP A 22 8.22 4.67 -6.41
N ILE A 23 8.92 3.53 -6.41
CA ILE A 23 8.75 2.51 -5.36
C ILE A 23 9.21 3.02 -3.99
N SER A 24 10.19 3.93 -3.94
CA SER A 24 10.65 4.51 -2.67
C SER A 24 9.59 5.39 -2.00
N ILE A 25 8.73 6.06 -2.78
CA ILE A 25 7.61 6.84 -2.24
C ILE A 25 6.58 5.92 -1.61
N ILE A 26 6.20 4.85 -2.31
CA ILE A 26 5.28 3.82 -1.80
C ILE A 26 5.86 3.16 -0.55
N HIS A 27 7.14 2.76 -0.58
CA HIS A 27 7.82 2.14 0.57
C HIS A 27 7.82 3.07 1.79
N LYS A 28 8.19 4.36 1.65
CA LYS A 28 8.18 5.31 2.76
C LYS A 28 6.79 5.47 3.36
N PHE A 29 5.76 5.63 2.53
CA PHE A 29 4.38 5.74 3.00
C PHE A 29 3.91 4.46 3.70
N ALA A 30 4.12 3.30 3.08
CA ALA A 30 3.71 2.01 3.60
C ALA A 30 4.39 1.68 4.93
N THR A 31 5.69 1.98 5.06
CA THR A 31 6.43 1.82 6.32
C THR A 31 5.90 2.77 7.40
N ALA A 32 5.59 4.03 7.06
CA ALA A 32 4.99 4.97 8.01
C ALA A 32 3.59 4.53 8.49
N GLN A 33 2.87 3.76 7.67
CA GLN A 33 1.54 3.21 7.99
C GLN A 33 1.60 1.76 8.53
N ASN A 34 2.79 1.18 8.72
CA ASN A 34 2.98 -0.22 9.10
C ASN A 34 2.25 -1.22 8.19
N VAL A 35 2.28 -0.98 6.87
CA VAL A 35 1.67 -1.85 5.87
C VAL A 35 2.64 -2.41 4.82
N TRP A 36 3.94 -2.07 4.88
CA TRP A 36 4.90 -2.51 3.87
C TRP A 36 4.97 -4.04 3.73
N GLU A 37 4.96 -4.77 4.84
CA GLU A 37 5.07 -6.25 4.84
C GLU A 37 3.93 -6.95 4.09
N TYR A 38 2.79 -6.28 3.90
CA TYR A 38 1.65 -6.81 3.16
C TYR A 38 1.77 -6.58 1.64
N ILE A 39 2.61 -5.63 1.23
CA ILE A 39 2.70 -5.19 -0.17
C ILE A 39 4.10 -5.31 -0.78
N ASP A 40 5.10 -5.73 -0.01
CA ASP A 40 6.48 -5.86 -0.49
C ASP A 40 6.52 -6.77 -1.73
N PRO A 41 6.89 -6.25 -2.92
CA PRO A 41 6.95 -7.03 -4.14
C PRO A 41 8.12 -8.02 -4.17
N SER A 42 9.00 -7.99 -3.17
CA SER A 42 10.14 -8.90 -3.03
C SER A 42 9.81 -10.11 -2.14
N ASN A 43 8.70 -10.06 -1.40
CA ASN A 43 8.27 -11.14 -0.53
C ASN A 43 7.10 -11.91 -1.16
N ALA A 44 7.27 -13.21 -1.35
CA ALA A 44 6.22 -14.08 -1.90
C ALA A 44 5.19 -14.47 -0.83
N GLU A 45 5.59 -14.53 0.44
CA GLU A 45 4.71 -14.88 1.56
C GLU A 45 4.21 -13.61 2.23
N LYS A 46 2.94 -13.29 1.99
CA LYS A 46 2.31 -12.06 2.49
C LYS A 46 1.32 -12.41 3.59
N PRO A 47 1.32 -11.68 4.71
CA PRO A 47 0.28 -11.85 5.72
C PRO A 47 -1.08 -11.44 5.14
N ALA A 48 -2.16 -12.08 5.58
CA ALA A 48 -3.51 -11.72 5.15
C ALA A 48 -4.03 -10.53 5.96
N LEU A 49 -4.50 -9.50 5.27
CA LEU A 49 -5.23 -8.38 5.86
C LEU A 49 -6.73 -8.61 5.62
N SER A 50 -7.46 -8.89 6.70
CA SER A 50 -8.91 -9.13 6.61
C SER A 50 -9.67 -7.83 6.34
N LYS A 51 -10.90 -7.90 5.79
CA LYS A 51 -11.73 -6.70 5.59
C LYS A 51 -12.10 -6.11 6.96
N PRO A 52 -11.86 -4.81 7.22
CA PRO A 52 -12.18 -4.23 8.51
C PRO A 52 -13.69 -3.91 8.56
N GLU A 53 -14.29 -4.20 9.70
CA GLU A 53 -15.53 -3.53 10.10
C GLU A 53 -15.19 -2.19 10.75
N GLU A 54 -16.10 -1.21 10.66
CA GLU A 54 -15.90 0.07 11.31
C GLU A 54 -15.90 -0.12 12.84
N PRO A 55 -14.78 0.15 13.54
CA PRO A 55 -14.64 -0.10 14.96
C PRO A 55 -15.46 0.91 15.76
N THR A 56 -16.40 0.40 16.55
CA THR A 56 -17.24 1.18 17.46
C THR A 56 -17.12 0.64 18.88
N VAL A 57 -17.35 1.51 19.87
CA VAL A 57 -17.35 1.07 21.28
C VAL A 57 -18.46 0.03 21.52
N GLN A 58 -19.57 0.13 20.80
CA GLN A 58 -20.70 -0.81 20.88
C GLN A 58 -20.38 -2.20 20.33
N GLN A 59 -19.46 -2.34 19.37
CA GLN A 59 -19.00 -3.66 18.92
C GLN A 59 -18.19 -4.41 20.00
N ILE A 60 -17.50 -3.66 20.86
CA ILE A 60 -16.71 -4.25 21.95
C ILE A 60 -17.59 -4.50 23.18
N ARG A 61 -18.41 -3.50 23.54
CA ARG A 61 -19.35 -3.55 24.66
C ARG A 61 -20.66 -2.88 24.23
N PRO A 62 -21.73 -3.65 23.95
CA PRO A 62 -22.99 -3.09 23.46
C PRO A 62 -23.64 -2.04 24.35
N THR A 63 -23.37 -2.09 25.67
CA THR A 63 -23.89 -1.14 26.65
C THR A 63 -23.00 0.08 26.85
N ALA A 64 -21.82 0.14 26.23
CA ALA A 64 -20.93 1.29 26.31
C ALA A 64 -21.47 2.44 25.45
N SER A 65 -21.49 3.61 26.04
CA SER A 65 -21.83 4.87 25.36
C SER A 65 -20.57 5.56 24.84
N ASP A 66 -19.47 5.43 25.59
CA ASP A 66 -18.18 6.06 25.26
C ASP A 66 -16.96 5.19 25.65
N LEU A 67 -15.75 5.75 25.47
CA LEU A 67 -14.48 5.07 25.76
C LEU A 67 -14.22 4.84 27.26
N THR A 68 -14.79 5.69 28.13
CA THR A 68 -14.60 5.59 29.59
C THR A 68 -15.38 4.43 30.19
N ASP A 69 -16.41 3.98 29.48
CA ASP A 69 -17.15 2.76 29.81
C ASP A 69 -16.36 1.48 29.52
N LEU A 70 -15.20 1.54 28.87
CA LEU A 70 -14.41 0.37 28.50
C LEU A 70 -13.36 0.02 29.58
N THR A 71 -13.17 -1.28 29.80
CA THR A 71 -12.02 -1.79 30.55
C THR A 71 -10.73 -1.67 29.73
N ALA A 72 -9.58 -1.79 30.39
CA ALA A 72 -8.28 -1.77 29.70
C ALA A 72 -8.12 -2.85 28.62
N GLU A 73 -8.79 -4.00 28.77
CA GLU A 73 -8.76 -5.07 27.76
C GLU A 73 -9.65 -4.75 26.55
N GLU A 74 -10.85 -4.23 26.80
CA GLU A 74 -11.77 -3.80 25.76
C GLU A 74 -11.22 -2.62 24.96
N PHE A 75 -10.56 -1.68 25.64
CA PHE A 75 -9.87 -0.57 25.01
C PHE A 75 -8.75 -1.08 24.07
N ARG A 76 -7.90 -2.01 24.53
CA ARG A 76 -6.87 -2.65 23.69
C ARG A 76 -7.46 -3.35 22.47
N ARG A 77 -8.60 -4.03 22.62
CA ARG A 77 -9.31 -4.66 21.50
C ARG A 77 -9.84 -3.62 20.50
N LEU A 78 -10.36 -2.49 20.98
CA LEU A 78 -10.79 -1.38 20.13
C LEU A 78 -9.60 -0.77 19.36
N GLU A 79 -8.48 -0.51 20.02
CA GLU A 79 -7.25 -0.01 19.40
C GLU A 79 -6.74 -0.94 18.30
N PHE A 80 -6.79 -2.26 18.55
CA PHE A 80 -6.43 -3.26 17.55
C PHE A 80 -7.30 -3.16 16.28
N LEU A 81 -8.63 -3.06 16.44
CA LEU A 81 -9.54 -2.91 15.30
C LEU A 81 -9.34 -1.57 14.57
N GLN A 82 -9.07 -0.49 15.30
CA GLN A 82 -8.75 0.82 14.73
C GLN A 82 -7.48 0.79 13.90
N THR A 83 -6.40 0.20 14.44
CA THR A 83 -5.12 0.03 13.75
C THR A 83 -5.31 -0.75 12.45
N HIS A 84 -6.03 -1.87 12.50
CA HIS A 84 -6.32 -2.67 11.32
C HIS A 84 -7.17 -1.93 10.27
N ARG A 85 -8.15 -1.12 10.70
CA ARG A 85 -8.90 -0.24 9.80
C ARG A 85 -8.01 0.79 9.13
N ASP A 86 -7.10 1.41 9.88
CA ASP A 86 -6.23 2.47 9.35
C ASP A 86 -5.19 1.90 8.37
N GLN A 87 -4.67 0.69 8.62
CA GLN A 87 -3.86 -0.06 7.66
C GLN A 87 -4.59 -0.31 6.34
N GLN A 88 -5.86 -0.69 6.38
CA GLN A 88 -6.69 -0.92 5.19
C GLN A 88 -6.97 0.36 4.40
N LYS A 89 -7.17 1.48 5.10
CA LYS A 89 -7.24 2.80 4.45
C LYS A 89 -5.93 3.16 3.77
N ALA A 90 -4.79 2.90 4.42
CA ALA A 90 -3.47 3.11 3.82
C ALA A 90 -3.27 2.27 2.55
N LEU A 91 -3.65 0.98 2.57
CA LEU A 91 -3.63 0.13 1.38
C LEU A 91 -4.49 0.69 0.25
N SER A 92 -5.69 1.18 0.56
CA SER A 92 -6.57 1.82 -0.44
C SER A 92 -5.94 3.07 -1.05
N SER A 93 -5.29 3.89 -0.23
CA SER A 93 -4.53 5.07 -0.72
C SER A 93 -3.36 4.68 -1.61
N ILE A 94 -2.66 3.59 -1.29
CA ILE A 94 -1.57 3.05 -2.10
C ILE A 94 -2.13 2.56 -3.45
N GLN A 95 -3.22 1.80 -3.46
CA GLN A 95 -3.87 1.35 -4.70
C GLN A 95 -4.24 2.52 -5.60
N GLN A 96 -4.85 3.56 -5.02
CA GLN A 96 -5.18 4.78 -5.76
C GLN A 96 -3.94 5.48 -6.31
N HIS A 97 -2.86 5.54 -5.54
CA HIS A 97 -1.59 6.11 -6.01
C HIS A 97 -1.02 5.30 -7.17
N ILE A 98 -0.98 3.96 -7.06
CA ILE A 98 -0.52 3.06 -8.13
C ILE A 98 -1.29 3.34 -9.41
N VAL A 99 -2.62 3.19 -9.40
CA VAL A 99 -3.46 3.38 -10.59
C VAL A 99 -3.29 4.77 -11.21
N LYS A 100 -3.12 5.82 -10.39
CA LYS A 100 -2.93 7.21 -10.89
C LYS A 100 -1.55 7.49 -11.47
N THR A 101 -0.53 6.73 -11.09
CA THR A 101 0.87 7.07 -11.39
C THR A 101 1.57 6.07 -12.31
N ILE A 102 0.97 4.92 -12.62
CA ILE A 102 1.59 3.88 -13.46
C ILE A 102 1.58 4.16 -14.98
N GLY A 103 1.28 5.40 -15.41
CA GLY A 103 1.44 5.85 -16.80
C GLY A 103 0.97 4.82 -17.84
N ASN A 104 1.91 4.37 -18.69
CA ASN A 104 1.65 3.43 -19.78
C ASN A 104 1.57 1.95 -19.34
N TYR A 105 1.83 1.64 -18.07
CA TYR A 105 1.87 0.27 -17.55
C TYR A 105 0.54 -0.23 -17.00
N TYR A 106 -0.56 0.54 -17.11
CA TYR A 106 -1.88 0.13 -16.62
C TYR A 106 -2.31 -1.26 -17.10
N SER A 107 -2.07 -1.58 -18.38
CA SER A 107 -2.41 -2.89 -18.94
C SER A 107 -1.68 -4.07 -18.27
N THR A 108 -0.59 -3.81 -17.56
CA THR A 108 0.19 -4.84 -16.83
C THR A 108 -0.57 -5.37 -15.62
N ILE A 109 -1.45 -4.55 -15.03
CA ILE A 109 -2.14 -4.85 -13.78
C ILE A 109 -3.66 -4.86 -13.91
N ALA A 110 -4.21 -4.67 -15.13
CA ALA A 110 -5.64 -4.41 -15.33
C ALA A 110 -6.58 -5.50 -14.77
N ASP A 111 -6.15 -6.77 -14.79
CA ASP A 111 -6.93 -7.90 -14.27
C ASP A 111 -6.49 -8.35 -12.86
N GLU A 112 -5.43 -7.75 -12.32
CA GLU A 112 -4.93 -8.03 -10.98
C GLU A 112 -5.52 -7.02 -9.99
N HIS A 113 -5.88 -7.48 -8.79
CA HIS A 113 -6.53 -6.65 -7.78
C HIS A 113 -5.83 -6.75 -6.42
N ASP A 114 -4.82 -7.61 -6.31
CA ASP A 114 -3.92 -7.68 -5.16
C ASP A 114 -2.75 -6.71 -5.36
N ILE A 115 -2.73 -5.62 -4.59
CA ILE A 115 -1.69 -4.57 -4.61
C ILE A 115 -0.28 -5.17 -4.72
N ALA A 116 -0.05 -6.23 -3.97
CA ALA A 116 1.27 -6.79 -3.82
C ALA A 116 1.68 -7.64 -5.04
N LYS A 117 0.72 -8.27 -5.72
CA LYS A 117 0.94 -8.87 -7.05
C LYS A 117 1.06 -7.81 -8.13
N GLU A 118 0.26 -6.74 -8.09
CA GLU A 118 0.40 -5.60 -9.00
C GLU A 118 1.82 -5.03 -8.94
N LEU A 119 2.34 -4.75 -7.73
CA LEU A 119 3.70 -4.27 -7.53
C LEU A 119 4.76 -5.28 -8.00
N ALA A 120 4.52 -6.58 -7.85
CA ALA A 120 5.42 -7.62 -8.37
C ALA A 120 5.42 -7.66 -9.91
N LEU A 121 4.26 -7.53 -10.56
CA LEU A 121 4.12 -7.46 -12.01
C LEU A 121 4.79 -6.21 -12.57
N LEU A 122 4.56 -5.05 -11.95
CA LEU A 122 5.21 -3.79 -12.31
C LEU A 122 6.73 -3.88 -12.12
N LYS A 123 7.20 -4.47 -11.01
CA LYS A 123 8.63 -4.73 -10.78
C LYS A 123 9.20 -5.59 -11.91
N ALA A 124 8.56 -6.70 -12.24
CA ALA A 124 9.03 -7.60 -13.30
C ALA A 124 9.04 -6.93 -14.69
N ARG A 125 8.10 -6.02 -14.95
CA ARG A 125 7.96 -5.33 -16.23
C ARG A 125 8.89 -4.13 -16.39
N VAL A 126 9.14 -3.40 -15.31
CA VAL A 126 9.81 -2.10 -15.33
C VAL A 126 11.25 -2.18 -14.81
N GLN A 127 11.55 -3.12 -13.92
CA GLN A 127 12.93 -3.35 -13.50
C GLN A 127 13.72 -3.80 -14.74
N PRO A 128 14.75 -3.03 -15.14
CA PRO A 128 15.49 -3.35 -16.35
C PRO A 128 16.12 -4.73 -16.15
N THR A 129 15.73 -5.68 -17.00
CA THR A 129 16.62 -6.79 -17.32
C THR A 129 17.81 -6.16 -18.06
N ASP A 130 19.03 -6.65 -17.86
CA ASP A 130 20.24 -6.09 -18.48
C ASP A 130 20.09 -5.83 -20.00
N TRP A 131 19.23 -6.63 -20.66
CA TRP A 131 18.83 -6.50 -22.06
C TRP A 131 18.05 -5.20 -22.43
N ALA A 132 17.21 -4.68 -21.55
CA ALA A 132 16.46 -3.44 -21.77
C ALA A 132 17.36 -2.20 -21.67
N HIS A 133 18.39 -2.26 -20.83
CA HIS A 133 19.41 -1.22 -20.75
C HIS A 133 20.29 -1.20 -22.01
N GLU A 134 20.61 -2.37 -22.57
CA GLU A 134 21.35 -2.48 -23.84
C GLU A 134 20.59 -1.90 -25.04
N GLN A 135 19.28 -2.09 -25.14
CA GLN A 135 18.46 -1.51 -26.22
C GLN A 135 18.33 0.01 -26.12
N GLU A 136 18.17 0.56 -24.91
CA GLU A 136 18.07 2.02 -24.70
C GLU A 136 19.39 2.75 -25.00
N VAL A 137 20.53 2.09 -24.79
CA VAL A 137 21.87 2.61 -25.16
C VAL A 137 22.12 2.53 -26.67
N LEU A 138 21.48 1.60 -27.38
CA LEU A 138 21.61 1.45 -28.84
C LEU A 138 20.69 2.38 -29.64
N GLU A 139 19.63 2.91 -29.04
CA GLU A 139 18.70 3.86 -29.68
C GLU A 139 19.04 5.34 -29.46
N ARG A 140 20.20 5.66 -28.88
CA ARG A 140 20.75 7.03 -28.76
C ARG A 140 21.91 7.28 -29.72
#